data_AF-A0A424YM01-F1
#
_entry.id   AF-A0A424YM01-F1
#
_cell.length_a   1.000
_cell.length_b   1.000
_cell.length_c   1.000
_cell.angle_alpha   90.00
_cell.angle_beta   90.00
_cell.angle_gamma   90.00
#
_symmetry.space_group_name_H-M   'P 1'
#
loop_
_entity.id
_entity.type
_entity.pdbx_description
1 polymer ?
#
loop_
_entity_poly.entity_id
_entity_poly.type
_entity_poly.pdbx_seq_one_letter_code
_entity_poly.pdbx_strand_id
1 'polypeptide(L)' 'MHVTKKDLIIIAGSIIVILVNIYSIATGVTGIGFYISVFAILVFSILLINTLFRVTRQAEK' A
#
# COMPACT_ATOMS: atom_id res chain seq x y z
N MET A 1 3.04 -16.20 15.48
CA MET A 1 2.61 -15.09 14.59
C MET A 1 2.24 -13.87 15.44
N HIS A 2 3.22 -13.09 15.89
CA HIS A 2 2.95 -11.82 16.58
C HIS A 2 2.89 -10.71 15.54
N VAL A 3 1.80 -10.66 14.75
CA VAL A 3 1.50 -9.47 13.95
C VAL A 3 1.26 -8.34 14.94
N THR A 4 2.19 -7.40 15.02
CA THR A 4 2.00 -6.29 15.94
C THR A 4 0.85 -5.43 15.43
N LYS A 5 0.06 -4.84 16.34
CA LYS A 5 -1.05 -3.93 15.97
C LYS A 5 -0.58 -2.83 14.99
N LYS A 6 0.70 -2.43 15.07
CA LYS A 6 1.34 -1.46 14.17
C LYS A 6 1.45 -1.97 12.74
N ASP A 7 1.85 -3.23 12.54
CA ASP A 7 1.98 -3.81 11.18
C ASP A 7 0.61 -3.95 10.52
N LEU A 8 -0.43 -4.29 11.28
CA LEU A 8 -1.81 -4.37 10.79
C LEU A 8 -2.33 -2.99 10.33
N ILE A 9 -2.03 -1.93 11.07
CA ILE A 9 -2.38 -0.55 10.72
C ILE A 9 -1.67 -0.11 9.44
N ILE A 10 -0.38 -0.47 9.27
CA ILE A 10 0.39 -0.14 8.06
C ILE A 10 -0.22 -0.83 6.83
N ILE A 11 -0.58 -2.11 6.95
CA ILE A 11 -1.21 -2.86 5.86
C ILE A 11 -2.56 -2.25 5.51
N ALA A 12 -3.43 -2.01 6.51
CA ALA A 12 -4.75 -1.42 6.29
C ALA A 12 -4.66 -0.01 5.67
N GLY A 13 -3.76 0.84 6.16
CA GLY A 13 -3.54 2.18 5.61
C GLY A 13 -3.03 2.14 4.17
N SER A 14 -2.11 1.23 3.86
CA SER A 14 -1.59 1.04 2.50
C SER A 14 -2.69 0.64 1.52
N ILE A 15 -3.59 -0.27 1.94
CA ILE A 15 -4.73 -0.69 1.12
C ILE A 15 -5.67 0.49 0.84
N ILE A 16 -5.99 1.30 1.85
CA ILE A 16 -6.86 2.49 1.68
C ILE A 16 -6.26 3.47 0.68
N VAL A 17 -4.95 3.76 0.78
CA VAL A 17 -4.29 4.68 -0.15
C VAL A 17 -4.35 4.15 -1.59
N ILE A 18 -4.14 2.85 -1.79
CA ILE A 18 -4.25 2.22 -3.12
C ILE A 18 -5.68 2.39 -3.66
N LEU A 19 -6.70 2.09 -2.86
CA LEU A 19 -8.10 2.23 -3.27
C LEU A 19 -8.48 3.67 -3.63
N VAL A 20 -8.02 4.65 -2.85
CA VAL A 20 -8.25 6.08 -3.13
C VAL A 20 -7.62 6.51 -4.45
N ASN A 21 -6.40 6.07 -4.74
CA ASN A 21 -5.73 6.40 -6.01
C ASN A 21 -6.40 5.71 -7.20
N ILE A 22 -6.86 4.46 -7.05
CA ILE A 22 -7.65 3.78 -8.08
C ILE A 22 -8.96 4.52 -8.33
N TYR A 23 -9.68 4.92 -7.28
CA TYR A 23 -10.91 5.71 -7.40
C TYR A 23 -10.65 7.05 -8.10
N SER A 24 -9.58 7.75 -7.72
CA SER A 24 -9.14 9.00 -8.35
C SER A 24 -8.95 8.84 -9.86
N ILE A 25 -8.22 7.80 -10.28
CA ILE A 25 -8.04 7.45 -11.70
C ILE A 25 -9.39 7.13 -12.37
N ALA A 26 -10.24 6.34 -11.72
CA ALA A 26 -11.55 5.93 -12.25
C ALA A 26 -12.51 7.11 -12.41
N THR A 27 -12.43 8.13 -11.55
CA THR A 27 -13.23 9.37 -11.65
C THR A 27 -12.73 10.35 -12.72
N GLY A 28 -11.69 9.98 -13.47
CA GLY A 28 -11.22 10.75 -14.62
C GLY A 28 -10.13 11.78 -14.30
N VAL A 29 -9.33 11.56 -13.25
CA VAL A 29 -8.12 12.35 -13.04
C VAL A 29 -7.17 12.15 -14.23
N THR A 30 -6.80 13.25 -14.89
CA THR A 30 -5.93 13.25 -16.08
C THR A 30 -4.65 14.04 -15.85
N GLY A 31 -3.69 13.89 -16.78
CA GLY A 31 -2.41 14.60 -16.74
C GLY A 31 -1.59 14.26 -15.50
N ILE A 32 -1.11 15.30 -14.81
CA ILE A 32 -0.20 15.16 -13.65
C ILE A 32 -0.80 14.31 -12.53
N GLY A 33 -2.10 14.46 -12.26
CA GLY A 33 -2.78 13.70 -11.20
C GLY A 33 -2.83 12.19 -11.46
N PHE A 34 -2.87 11.77 -12.73
CA PHE A 34 -2.83 10.36 -13.11
C PHE A 34 -1.45 9.77 -12.79
N TYR A 35 -0.37 10.45 -13.19
CA TYR A 35 1.00 9.99 -12.93
C TYR A 35 1.31 9.94 -11.44
N ILE A 36 0.86 10.93 -10.66
CA ILE A 36 1.00 10.91 -9.20
C ILE A 36 0.26 9.70 -8.60
N SER A 37 -0.95 9.42 -9.07
CA SER A 37 -1.76 8.30 -8.57
C SER A 37 -1.11 6.94 -8.87
N VAL A 38 -0.59 6.77 -10.08
CA VAL A 38 0.14 5.56 -10.48
C VAL A 38 1.44 5.41 -9.67
N PHE A 39 2.19 6.50 -9.48
CA PHE A 39 3.40 6.50 -8.68
C PHE A 39 3.12 6.14 -7.22
N ALA A 40 2.06 6.70 -6.63
CA ALA A 40 1.64 6.38 -5.28
C ALA A 40 1.31 4.89 -5.12
N ILE A 41 0.56 4.32 -6.07
CA ILE A 41 0.24 2.88 -6.06
C ILE A 41 1.52 2.03 -6.09
N LEU A 42 2.49 2.38 -6.94
CA LEU A 42 3.77 1.66 -7.05
C LEU A 42 4.57 1.70 -5.73
N VAL A 43 4.75 2.89 -5.15
CA VAL A 43 5.50 3.05 -3.89
C VAL A 43 4.83 2.29 -2.74
N PHE A 44 3.50 2.40 -2.61
CA PHE A 44 2.78 1.70 -1.56
C PHE A 44 2.79 0.17 -1.74
N SER A 45 2.78 -0.31 -2.99
CA SER A 45 2.90 -1.74 -3.27
C SER A 45 4.26 -2.30 -2.81
N ILE A 46 5.35 -1.57 -3.07
CA ILE A 46 6.69 -1.95 -2.60
C ILE A 46 6.75 -1.99 -1.07
N LEU A 47 6.21 -0.97 -0.41
CA LEU A 47 6.16 -0.90 1.05
C LEU A 47 5.33 -2.05 1.65
N LEU A 48 4.21 -2.39 1.01
CA LEU A 48 3.35 -3.49 1.43
C LEU A 48 4.07 -4.84 1.29
N ILE A 49 4.74 -5.09 0.16
CA ILE A 49 5.54 -6.30 -0.05
C ILE A 49 6.66 -6.40 1.00
N ASN A 50 7.39 -5.31 1.25
CA ASN A 50 8.47 -5.29 2.22
C ASN A 50 7.94 -5.54 3.65
N THR A 51 6.77 -4.96 3.97
CA THR A 51 6.10 -5.19 5.26
C THR A 51 5.66 -6.64 5.41
N LEU A 52 5.02 -7.21 4.39
CA LEU A 52 4.63 -8.62 4.38
C LEU A 52 5.85 -9.53 4.53
N PHE A 53 6.91 -9.30 3.77
CA PHE A 53 8.14 -10.07 3.84
C PHE A 53 8.78 -10.00 5.23
N ARG A 54 8.80 -8.82 5.85
CA ARG A 54 9.31 -8.65 7.22
C ARG A 54 8.46 -9.41 8.24
N VAL A 55 7.13 -9.35 8.11
CA VAL A 55 6.18 -10.05 9.00
C VAL A 55 6.28 -11.57 8.84
N THR A 56 6.37 -12.09 7.61
CA THR A 56 6.51 -13.54 7.36
C THR A 56 7.85 -14.06 7.85
N ARG A 57 8.96 -13.36 7.61
CA ARG A 57 10.28 -13.75 8.14
C ARG A 57 10.36 -13.74 9.67
N GLN A 58 9.60 -12.85 10.31
CA GLN A 58 9.48 -12.83 11.77
C GLN A 58 8.57 -13.95 12.31
N ALA A 59 7.72 -14.54 11.47
CA ALA A 59 6.89 -15.69 11.84
C ALA A 59 7.64 -17.03 11.72
N GLU A 60 8.77 -17.06 10.99
CA GLU A 60 9.61 -18.24 10.77
C GLU A 60 10.71 -18.43 11.84
N LYS A 61 10.92 -17.42 12.70
CA LYS A 61 11.82 -17.46 13.87
C LYS A 61 11.04 -17.70 15.15
#